data_AF-A0AAV7XMP1-F1
#
_entry.id   AF-A0AAV7XMP1-F1
#
_cell.length_a   1.000
_cell.length_b   1.000
_cell.length_c   1.000
_cell.angle_alpha   90.00
_cell.angle_beta   90.00
_cell.angle_gamma   90.00
#
_symmetry.space_group_name_H-M   'P 1'
#
loop_
_entity.id
_entity.type
_entity.pdbx_description
1 polymer ?
#
loop_
_entity_poly.entity_id
_entity_poly.type
_entity_poly.pdbx_seq_one_letter_code
_entity_poly.pdbx_strand_id
1 'polypeptide(L)'
;MWSSHIRILFASKDLLGLVDGEFTIDEVPPGQEADWKEKDAQAKLYIIQTTAQHIKKHLLPCATSKDMYQKLKRLYEKDSDHQKNLLMEQLYAYKWDNSVSAIDNAGHISNLWRINLMAWGKLSTMWQLCQRL
;
A
#
# COMPACT_ATOMS: atom_id res chain seq x y z
N MET A 1 5.95 2.72 2.89
CA MET A 1 7.32 2.73 2.33
C MET A 1 7.28 2.42 0.84
N TRP A 2 6.74 1.27 0.42
CA TRP A 2 6.61 0.92 -1.02
C TRP A 2 5.82 1.97 -1.84
N SER A 3 4.69 2.45 -1.30
CA SER A 3 3.81 3.40 -2.00
C SER A 3 4.47 4.77 -2.21
N SER A 4 5.30 5.19 -1.25
CA SER A 4 6.05 6.44 -1.31
C SER A 4 7.14 6.40 -2.39
N HIS A 5 7.89 5.29 -2.51
CA HIS A 5 8.91 5.14 -3.55
C HIS A 5 8.29 5.14 -4.95
N ILE A 6 7.18 4.42 -5.16
CA ILE A 6 6.48 4.40 -6.44
C ILE A 6 5.92 5.78 -6.78
N ARG A 7 5.38 6.52 -5.80
CA ARG A 7 4.90 7.90 -6.02
C ARG A 7 6.03 8.85 -6.43
N ILE A 8 7.20 8.76 -5.81
CA ILE A 8 8.36 9.59 -6.19
C ILE A 8 8.78 9.27 -7.63
N LEU A 9 8.82 7.99 -8.01
CA LEU A 9 9.15 7.56 -9.37
C LEU A 9 8.16 8.15 -10.38
N PHE A 10 6.86 8.06 -10.12
CA PHE A 10 5.84 8.62 -11.01
C PHE A 10 5.84 10.15 -11.06
N ALA A 11 6.08 10.82 -9.93
CA ALA A 11 6.23 12.27 -9.89
C ALA A 11 7.40 12.73 -10.77
N SER A 12 8.54 12.03 -10.70
CA SER A 12 9.73 12.37 -11.49
C SER A 12 9.55 12.19 -13.01
N LYS A 13 8.51 11.45 -13.42
CA LYS A 13 8.21 11.12 -14.82
C LYS A 13 6.92 11.77 -15.32
N ASP A 14 6.30 12.64 -14.52
CA ASP A 14 5.01 13.25 -14.84
C ASP A 14 3.91 12.22 -15.17
N LEU A 15 3.93 11.09 -14.45
CA LEU A 15 2.96 9.99 -14.61
C LEU A 15 1.93 9.93 -13.48
N LEU A 16 2.04 10.82 -12.48
CA LEU A 16 1.25 10.75 -11.26
C LEU A 16 -0.26 10.92 -11.54
N GLY A 17 -0.64 11.92 -12.33
CA GLY A 17 -2.04 12.16 -12.69
C GLY A 17 -2.64 11.02 -13.51
N LEU A 18 -1.83 10.33 -14.33
CA LEU A 18 -2.29 9.17 -15.11
C LEU A 18 -2.59 7.96 -14.21
N VAL A 19 -1.78 7.75 -13.18
CA VAL A 19 -1.90 6.61 -12.26
C VAL A 19 -2.93 6.85 -11.15
N ASP A 20 -3.06 8.09 -10.65
CA ASP A 20 -4.14 8.46 -9.73
C ASP A 20 -5.49 8.61 -10.47
N GLY A 21 -5.45 8.69 -11.80
CA GLY A 21 -6.61 8.59 -12.68
C GLY A 21 -7.33 9.90 -12.94
N GLU A 22 -6.60 11.01 -12.84
CA GLU A 22 -7.00 12.37 -13.25
C GLU A 22 -7.07 12.51 -14.78
N PHE A 23 -6.37 11.63 -15.51
CA PHE A 23 -6.40 11.59 -16.98
C PHE A 23 -6.88 10.22 -17.45
N THR A 24 -8.13 10.14 -17.88
CA THR A 24 -8.67 8.93 -18.51
C THR A 24 -8.54 9.01 -20.04
N ILE A 25 -8.50 7.85 -20.70
CA ILE A 25 -8.38 7.80 -22.16
C ILE A 25 -9.56 8.51 -22.86
N ASP A 26 -10.72 8.56 -22.22
CA ASP A 26 -11.94 9.19 -22.75
C ASP A 26 -11.88 10.73 -22.75
N GLU A 27 -10.98 11.30 -21.94
CA GLU A 27 -10.75 12.76 -21.84
C GLU A 27 -9.60 13.22 -22.77
N VAL A 28 -8.94 12.29 -23.46
CA VAL A 28 -7.82 12.60 -24.34
C VAL A 28 -8.34 13.15 -25.67
N PRO A 29 -7.84 14.30 -26.15
CA PRO A 29 -8.20 14.83 -27.46
C PRO A 29 -7.93 13.83 -28.59
N PRO A 30 -8.77 13.79 -29.63
CA PRO A 30 -8.54 12.96 -30.80
C PRO A 30 -7.15 13.24 -31.40
N GLY A 31 -6.33 12.20 -31.54
CA GLY A 31 -4.95 12.30 -32.04
C GLY A 31 -3.85 12.24 -30.97
N GLN A 32 -4.18 12.30 -29.68
CA GLN A 32 -3.22 12.14 -28.57
C GLN A 32 -3.31 10.76 -27.87
N GLU A 33 -4.15 9.85 -28.38
CA GLU A 33 -4.29 8.51 -27.81
C GLU A 33 -2.98 7.71 -27.78
N ALA A 34 -2.12 7.91 -28.78
CA ALA A 34 -0.84 7.21 -28.88
C ALA A 34 0.07 7.61 -27.71
N ASP A 35 0.19 8.91 -27.43
CA ASP A 35 0.99 9.45 -26.33
C ASP A 35 0.46 8.99 -24.98
N TRP A 36 -0.87 8.95 -24.81
CA TRP A 36 -1.49 8.42 -23.60
C TRP A 36 -1.17 6.93 -23.41
N LYS A 37 -1.32 6.12 -24.46
CA LYS A 37 -1.01 4.67 -24.44
C LYS A 37 0.46 4.42 -24.13
N GLU A 38 1.36 5.25 -24.66
CA GLU A 38 2.79 5.16 -24.35
C GLU A 38 3.08 5.46 -22.88
N LYS A 39 2.53 6.56 -22.34
CA LYS A 39 2.69 6.91 -20.92
C LYS A 39 2.09 5.85 -20.00
N ASP A 40 0.92 5.30 -20.33
CA ASP A 40 0.30 4.21 -19.58
C ASP A 40 1.15 2.92 -19.63
N ALA A 41 1.73 2.59 -20.78
CA ALA A 41 2.65 1.46 -20.91
C ALA A 41 3.93 1.65 -20.07
N GLN A 42 4.50 2.85 -20.06
CA GLN A 42 5.65 3.18 -19.20
C GLN A 42 5.30 3.06 -17.72
N ALA A 43 4.14 3.57 -17.30
CA ALA A 43 3.68 3.44 -15.93
C ALA A 43 3.51 1.97 -15.53
N LYS A 44 2.86 1.14 -16.37
CA LYS A 44 2.75 -0.32 -16.15
C LYS A 44 4.10 -0.98 -15.99
N LEU A 45 5.07 -0.64 -16.85
CA LEU A 45 6.43 -1.20 -16.79
C LEU A 45 7.09 -0.90 -15.44
N TYR A 46 7.02 0.35 -14.98
CA TYR A 46 7.57 0.74 -13.69
C TYR A 46 6.90 0.01 -12.52
N ILE A 47 5.58 -0.19 -12.55
CA ILE A 47 4.88 -0.97 -11.54
C ILE A 47 5.41 -2.40 -11.50
N ILE A 48 5.51 -3.05 -12.66
CA ILE A 48 5.97 -4.45 -12.76
C ILE A 48 7.44 -4.58 -12.32
N GLN A 49 8.31 -3.64 -12.69
CA GLN A 49 9.73 -3.69 -12.32
C GLN A 49 9.95 -3.50 -10.81
N THR A 50 9.10 -2.69 -10.17
CA THR A 50 9.21 -2.39 -8.74
C THR A 50 8.47 -3.38 -7.83
N THR A 51 7.67 -4.30 -8.38
CA THR A 51 6.93 -5.31 -7.61
C THR A 51 7.58 -6.68 -7.57
N ALA A 52 7.36 -7.37 -6.44
CA ALA A 52 7.79 -8.75 -6.25
C ALA A 52 7.04 -9.72 -7.20
N GLN A 53 7.74 -10.80 -7.60
CA GLN A 53 7.27 -11.75 -8.62
C GLN A 53 5.90 -12.37 -8.30
N HIS A 54 5.60 -12.63 -7.03
CA HIS A 54 4.31 -13.22 -6.62
C HIS A 54 3.13 -12.26 -6.84
N ILE A 55 3.35 -10.94 -6.77
CA ILE A 55 2.32 -9.92 -6.99
C ILE A 55 2.07 -9.71 -8.48
N LYS A 56 3.11 -9.80 -9.33
CA LYS A 56 3.01 -9.55 -10.77
C LYS A 56 1.90 -10.36 -11.45
N LYS A 57 1.69 -11.62 -11.03
CA LYS A 57 0.62 -12.49 -11.55
C LYS A 57 -0.77 -11.88 -11.41
N HIS A 58 -1.00 -11.07 -10.36
CA HIS A 58 -2.26 -10.40 -10.13
C HIS A 58 -2.39 -9.07 -10.89
N LEU A 59 -1.27 -8.50 -11.35
CA LEU A 59 -1.22 -7.22 -12.05
C LEU A 59 -1.30 -7.37 -13.57
N LEU A 60 -0.72 -8.42 -14.14
CA LEU A 60 -0.74 -8.66 -15.59
C LEU A 60 -2.14 -8.60 -16.24
N PRO A 61 -3.23 -9.06 -15.60
CA PRO A 61 -4.57 -8.94 -16.17
C PRO A 61 -5.18 -7.53 -16.15
N CYS A 62 -4.55 -6.54 -15.49
CA CYS A 62 -5.07 -5.18 -15.38
C CYS A 62 -4.95 -4.42 -16.71
N ALA A 63 -6.03 -3.76 -17.11
CA ALA A 63 -6.12 -3.07 -18.40
C ALA A 63 -5.35 -1.75 -18.42
N THR A 64 -5.28 -1.03 -17.30
CA THR A 64 -4.58 0.27 -17.19
C THR A 64 -3.57 0.28 -16.04
N SER A 65 -2.61 1.20 -16.09
CA SER A 65 -1.67 1.43 -14.98
C SER A 65 -2.39 1.87 -13.70
N LYS A 66 -3.49 2.62 -13.83
CA LYS A 66 -4.42 2.97 -12.75
C LYS A 66 -4.95 1.71 -12.05
N ASP A 67 -5.47 0.75 -12.82
CA ASP A 67 -5.99 -0.51 -12.26
C ASP A 67 -4.88 -1.30 -11.55
N MET A 68 -3.69 -1.38 -12.15
CA MET A 68 -2.53 -2.02 -11.53
C MET A 68 -2.18 -1.37 -10.19
N TYR A 69 -2.12 -0.04 -10.15
CA TYR A 69 -1.75 0.71 -8.96
C TYR A 69 -2.80 0.60 -7.84
N GLN A 70 -4.09 0.68 -8.19
CA GLN A 70 -5.17 0.44 -7.23
C GLN A 70 -5.14 -0.98 -6.68
N LYS A 71 -4.87 -1.98 -7.52
CA LYS A 71 -4.74 -3.38 -7.08
C LYS A 71 -3.54 -3.58 -6.18
N LEU A 72 -2.42 -2.90 -6.47
CA LEU A 72 -1.26 -2.85 -5.58
C LEU A 72 -1.62 -2.29 -4.21
N LYS A 73 -2.27 -1.12 -4.17
CA LYS A 73 -2.73 -0.49 -2.93
C LYS A 73 -3.54 -1.48 -2.10
N ARG A 74 -4.55 -2.11 -2.71
CA ARG A 74 -5.41 -3.11 -2.05
C ARG A 74 -4.63 -4.32 -1.51
N LEU A 75 -3.69 -4.87 -2.27
CA LEU A 75 -2.91 -6.04 -1.84
C LEU A 75 -2.04 -5.71 -0.63
N TYR A 76 -1.29 -4.61 -0.70
CA TYR A 76 -0.41 -4.22 0.39
C TYR A 76 -1.15 -3.63 1.61
N GLU A 77 -2.31 -2.97 1.41
CA GLU A 77 -3.16 -2.49 2.51
C GLU A 77 -3.85 -3.66 3.20
N LYS A 78 -4.36 -4.65 2.45
CA LYS A 78 -4.95 -5.87 3.00
C LYS A 78 -3.96 -6.65 3.86
N ASP A 79 -2.73 -6.79 3.40
CA ASP A 79 -1.67 -7.44 4.19
C ASP A 79 -1.41 -6.67 5.49
N SER A 80 -1.49 -5.34 5.46
CA SER A 80 -1.34 -4.53 6.68
C SER A 80 -2.45 -4.74 7.70
N ASP A 81 -3.71 -4.91 7.28
CA ASP A 81 -4.83 -5.14 8.19
C ASP A 81 -4.89 -6.57 8.70
N HIS A 82 -4.58 -7.55 7.85
CA HIS A 82 -4.43 -8.94 8.29
C HIS A 82 -3.29 -9.07 9.31
N GLN A 83 -2.16 -8.39 9.08
CA GLN A 83 -1.05 -8.36 10.01
C GLN A 83 -1.42 -7.70 11.34
N LYS A 84 -2.23 -6.63 11.34
CA LYS A 84 -2.78 -6.05 12.59
C LYS A 84 -3.63 -7.05 13.37
N ASN A 85 -4.52 -7.77 12.68
CA ASN A 85 -5.40 -8.76 13.31
C ASN A 85 -4.59 -9.92 13.90
N LEU A 86 -3.61 -10.44 13.17
CA LEU A 86 -2.69 -11.46 13.68
C LEU A 86 -1.92 -10.98 14.92
N LEU A 87 -1.45 -9.75 14.94
CA LEU A 87 -0.75 -9.18 16.10
C LEU A 87 -1.68 -9.00 17.31
N MET A 88 -2.95 -8.64 17.10
CA MET A 88 -3.96 -8.63 18.16
C MET A 88 -4.23 -10.03 18.70
N GLU A 89 -4.38 -11.02 17.83
CA GLU A 89 -4.55 -12.43 18.22
C GLU A 89 -3.36 -12.93 19.04
N GLN A 90 -2.13 -12.66 18.59
CA GLN A 90 -0.91 -13.02 19.32
C GLN A 90 -0.82 -12.33 20.68
N LEU A 91 -1.22 -11.07 20.78
CA LEU A 91 -1.24 -10.33 22.02
C LEU A 91 -2.26 -10.91 23.01
N TYR A 92 -3.48 -11.22 22.55
CA TYR A 92 -4.50 -11.84 23.40
C TYR A 92 -4.17 -13.28 23.79
N ALA A 93 -3.48 -14.02 22.92
CA ALA A 93 -3.04 -15.38 23.19
C ALA A 93 -1.78 -15.44 24.05
N TYR A 94 -1.08 -14.32 24.24
CA TYR A 94 0.17 -14.29 25.01
C TYR A 94 -0.08 -14.66 26.47
N LYS A 95 0.64 -15.68 26.94
CA LYS A 95 0.66 -16.10 28.34
C LYS A 95 2.01 -15.76 28.94
N TRP A 96 1.99 -15.34 30.19
CA TRP A 96 3.20 -15.05 30.94
C TRP A 96 4.10 -16.29 30.98
N ASP A 97 5.34 -16.13 30.52
CA ASP A 97 6.32 -17.21 30.53
C ASP A 97 7.15 -17.13 31.81
N ASN A 98 7.00 -18.15 32.67
CA ASN A 98 7.70 -18.24 33.94
C ASN A 98 9.19 -18.62 33.78
N SER A 99 9.64 -18.99 32.58
CA SER A 99 11.04 -19.34 32.29
C SER A 99 11.91 -18.12 31.96
N VAL A 100 11.31 -16.96 31.67
CA VAL A 100 12.01 -15.71 31.37
C VAL A 100 11.72 -14.64 32.43
N SER A 101 12.53 -13.59 32.45
CA SER A 101 12.35 -12.52 33.44
C SER A 101 11.08 -11.71 33.17
N ALA A 102 10.58 -11.04 34.21
CA ALA A 102 9.45 -10.12 34.08
C ALA A 102 9.73 -8.97 33.10
N ILE A 103 11.00 -8.58 32.96
CA ILE A 103 11.43 -7.52 32.03
C ILE A 103 11.34 -8.03 30.59
N ASP A 104 11.73 -9.27 30.33
CA ASP A 104 11.66 -9.87 28.99
C ASP A 104 10.20 -10.06 28.56
N ASN A 105 9.35 -10.57 29.46
CA ASN A 105 7.91 -10.68 29.23
C ASN A 105 7.28 -9.31 28.92
N ALA A 106 7.61 -8.28 29.70
CA ALA A 106 7.15 -6.91 29.46
C ALA A 106 7.66 -6.36 28.11
N GLY A 107 8.89 -6.67 27.73
CA GLY A 107 9.48 -6.30 26.44
C GLY A 107 8.74 -6.94 25.26
N HIS A 108 8.37 -8.22 25.36
CA HIS A 108 7.60 -8.93 24.35
C HIS A 108 6.20 -8.33 24.19
N ILE A 109 5.47 -8.11 25.29
CA ILE A 109 4.16 -7.46 25.28
C ILE A 109 4.28 -6.04 24.68
N SER A 110 5.26 -5.25 25.11
CA SER A 110 5.48 -3.89 24.62
C SER A 110 5.77 -3.86 23.12
N ASN A 111 6.54 -4.82 22.59
CA ASN A 111 6.79 -4.93 21.16
C ASN A 111 5.53 -5.27 20.36
N LEU A 112 4.70 -6.21 20.85
CA LEU A 112 3.40 -6.52 20.24
C LEU A 112 2.47 -5.29 20.24
N TRP A 113 2.40 -4.57 21.36
CA TRP A 113 1.64 -3.32 21.49
C TRP A 113 2.15 -2.21 20.59
N ARG A 114 3.46 -1.98 20.54
CA ARG A 114 4.09 -0.89 19.76
C ARG A 114 3.83 -1.05 18.27
N ILE A 115 3.90 -2.27 17.74
CA ILE A 115 3.60 -2.53 16.32
C ILE A 115 2.11 -2.30 16.06
N ASN A 116 1.24 -2.64 17.01
CA ASN A 116 -0.19 -2.39 16.92
C ASN A 116 -0.54 -0.89 16.97
N LEU A 117 0.01 -0.14 17.92
CA LEU A 117 -0.27 1.28 18.12
C LEU A 117 0.13 2.12 16.89
N MET A 118 1.25 1.79 16.24
CA MET A 118 1.66 2.43 14.98
C MET A 118 0.67 2.15 13.83
N ALA A 119 -0.05 1.03 13.90
CA ALA A 119 -1.04 0.62 12.92
C ALA A 119 -2.41 1.31 13.13
N TRP A 120 -2.79 1.57 14.39
CA TRP A 120 -4.02 2.30 14.78
C TRP A 120 -3.87 3.82 14.75
N GLY A 121 -2.67 4.36 15.00
CA GLY A 121 -2.39 5.79 14.92
C GLY A 121 -2.68 6.40 13.55
N LYS A 122 -2.51 5.63 12.46
CA LYS A 122 -2.86 6.07 11.09
C LYS A 122 -4.37 6.14 10.84
N LEU A 123 -5.14 5.24 11.44
CA LEU A 123 -6.60 5.20 11.32
C LEU A 123 -7.25 6.34 12.13
N SER A 124 -6.71 6.65 13.30
CA SER A 124 -7.10 7.81 14.10
C SER A 124 -6.92 9.14 13.36
N THR A 125 -5.76 9.34 12.70
CA THR A 125 -5.52 10.56 11.91
C THR A 125 -6.40 10.64 10.67
N MET A 126 -6.70 9.52 9.99
CA MET A 126 -7.64 9.50 8.87
C MET A 126 -9.08 9.82 9.30
N TRP A 127 -9.52 9.31 10.44
CA TRP A 127 -10.86 9.59 10.97
C TRP A 127 -11.01 11.06 11.39
N GLN A 128 -9.98 11.65 12.00
CA GLN A 128 -9.96 13.09 12.33
C GLN A 128 -9.91 14.01 11.11
N LEU A 129 -9.29 13.58 10.00
CA LEU A 129 -9.30 14.31 8.73
C LEU A 129 -10.66 14.22 8.03
N CYS A 130 -11.33 13.06 8.08
CA CYS A 130 -12.69 12.88 7.55
C CYS A 130 -13.77 13.64 8.34
N GLN A 131 -13.51 14.06 9.58
CA GLN A 131 -14.43 14.90 10.35
C GLN A 131 -14.20 16.42 10.17
N ARG A 132 -13.17 16.81 9.40
CA ARG A 132 -12.83 18.21 9.11
C ARG A 132 -13.12 18.64 7.65
N LEU A 133 -13.74 17.75 6.86
CA LEU A 133 -14.36 18.04 5.56
C LEU A 133 -15.88 17.95 5.73
#